data_AF-A0A0G0IX24-F1
#
_entry.id   AF-A0A0G0IX24-F1
#
_cell.length_a   1.000
_cell.length_b   1.000
_cell.length_c   1.000
_cell.angle_alpha   90.00
_cell.angle_beta   90.00
_cell.angle_gamma   90.00
#
_symmetry.space_group_name_H-M   'P 1'
#
loop_
_entity.id
_entity.type
_entity.pdbx_description
1 polymer ?
#
loop_
_entity_poly.entity_id
_entity_poly.type
_entity_poly.pdbx_seq_one_letter_code
_entity_poly.pdbx_strand_id
1 'polypeptide(L)'
;MYFNRTHGHLGPVFQNRFKSILIENNSYFLKLSQYIYLNPVRAGLTSDPLLYKYSSIKEALGKESHLILDKDIVRLVGETKNSLKEYESFIYSGLKESFSEIKRLFEKEEAVLGTNKFAIRSQRKYLRRRYKKYA
;
A
#
# COMPACT_ATOMS: atom_id res chain seq x y z
N MET A 1 -9.45 -22.81 -12.68
CA MET A 1 -8.65 -22.16 -11.61
C MET A 1 -7.30 -22.87 -11.53
N TYR A 2 -6.25 -22.33 -12.16
CA TYR A 2 -4.95 -23.01 -12.31
C TYR A 2 -4.30 -23.35 -10.96
N PHE A 3 -4.24 -22.38 -10.03
CA PHE A 3 -3.66 -22.55 -8.69
C PHE A 3 -4.29 -23.69 -7.88
N ASN A 4 -5.63 -23.73 -7.79
CA ASN A 4 -6.33 -24.80 -7.06
C ASN A 4 -6.07 -26.18 -7.66
N ARG A 5 -6.05 -26.27 -8.99
CA ARG A 5 -5.78 -27.54 -9.70
C ARG A 5 -4.34 -28.01 -9.46
N THR A 6 -3.37 -27.10 -9.38
CA THR A 6 -1.97 -27.44 -9.18
C THR A 6 -1.62 -27.74 -7.71
N HIS A 7 -2.34 -27.19 -6.75
CA HIS A 7 -2.04 -27.32 -5.32
C HIS A 7 -3.08 -28.14 -4.52
N GLY A 8 -4.11 -28.69 -5.17
CA GLY A 8 -5.14 -29.49 -4.51
C GLY A 8 -6.06 -28.71 -3.57
N HIS A 9 -6.15 -27.38 -3.71
CA HIS A 9 -7.01 -26.55 -2.86
C HIS A 9 -8.47 -26.56 -3.34
N LEU A 10 -9.39 -26.67 -2.37
CA LEU A 10 -10.83 -26.55 -2.58
C LEU A 10 -11.31 -25.18 -2.09
N GLY A 11 -12.28 -24.60 -2.81
CA GLY A 11 -12.84 -23.28 -2.50
C GLY A 11 -12.14 -22.10 -3.19
N PRO A 12 -12.60 -20.87 -2.95
CA PRO A 12 -12.03 -19.68 -3.59
C PRO A 12 -10.63 -19.36 -3.05
N VAL A 13 -9.66 -19.16 -3.96
CA VAL A 13 -8.28 -18.71 -3.62
C VAL A 13 -8.28 -17.36 -2.92
N PHE A 14 -9.18 -16.46 -3.34
CA PHE A 14 -9.28 -15.11 -2.81
C PHE A 14 -10.53 -14.99 -1.96
N GLN A 15 -10.35 -14.63 -0.69
CA GLN A 15 -11.45 -14.48 0.26
C GLN A 15 -12.31 -13.24 -0.02
N ASN A 16 -11.71 -12.16 -0.51
CA ASN A 16 -12.36 -10.88 -0.77
C ASN A 16 -12.03 -10.34 -2.16
N ARG A 17 -12.84 -9.38 -2.64
CA ARG A 17 -12.52 -8.63 -3.86
C ARG A 17 -11.30 -7.74 -3.67
N PHE A 18 -10.50 -7.60 -4.72
CA PHE A 18 -9.42 -6.62 -4.76
C PHE A 18 -9.95 -5.20 -4.53
N LYS A 19 -9.23 -4.41 -3.75
CA LYS A 19 -9.57 -3.02 -3.42
C LYS A 19 -8.61 -2.08 -4.15
N SER A 20 -9.17 -1.09 -4.83
CA SER A 20 -8.43 -0.04 -5.51
C SER A 20 -8.77 1.31 -4.88
N ILE A 21 -7.76 1.96 -4.30
CA ILE A 21 -7.92 3.21 -3.55
C ILE A 21 -7.24 4.33 -4.34
N LEU A 22 -7.99 5.40 -4.63
CA LEU A 22 -7.42 6.57 -5.30
C LEU A 22 -6.70 7.45 -4.28
N ILE A 23 -5.45 7.78 -4.56
CA ILE A 23 -4.57 8.57 -3.70
C ILE A 23 -4.33 9.93 -4.37
N GLU A 24 -4.61 11.02 -3.67
CA GLU A 24 -4.40 12.38 -4.21
C GLU A 24 -2.99 12.92 -3.94
N ASN A 25 -2.43 12.66 -2.75
CA ASN A 25 -1.22 13.36 -2.29
C ASN A 25 -0.06 12.42 -1.95
N ASN A 26 1.15 12.97 -2.01
CA ASN A 26 2.39 12.24 -1.74
C ASN A 26 2.52 11.82 -0.27
N SER A 27 2.00 12.62 0.68
CA SER A 27 2.04 12.31 2.11
C SER A 27 1.30 11.01 2.44
N TYR A 28 0.19 10.79 1.75
CA TYR A 28 -0.60 9.58 1.85
C TYR A 28 0.10 8.38 1.20
N PHE A 29 0.68 8.59 0.02
CA PHE A 29 1.45 7.54 -0.64
C PHE A 29 2.65 7.10 0.21
N LEU A 30 3.33 8.06 0.85
CA LEU A 30 4.40 7.84 1.82
C LEU A 30 3.90 7.01 3.02
N LYS A 31 2.75 7.35 3.62
CA LYS A 31 2.16 6.54 4.70
C LYS A 31 1.75 5.14 4.25
N LEU A 32 1.31 4.97 3.01
CA LEU A 32 0.97 3.66 2.44
C LEU A 32 2.21 2.78 2.23
N SER A 33 3.34 3.34 1.79
CA SER A 33 4.57 2.57 1.65
C SER A 33 5.06 2.03 3.01
N GLN A 34 4.99 2.87 4.05
CA GLN A 34 5.24 2.46 5.44
C GLN A 34 4.32 1.32 5.88
N TYR A 35 3.03 1.39 5.58
CA TYR A 35 2.09 0.31 5.87
C TYR A 35 2.51 -1.01 5.20
N ILE A 36 2.81 -0.97 3.90
CA ILE A 36 3.19 -2.16 3.13
C ILE A 36 4.42 -2.83 3.74
N TYR A 37 5.46 -2.06 4.03
CA TYR A 37 6.72 -2.59 4.56
C TYR A 37 6.62 -3.09 6.00
N LEU A 38 5.76 -2.51 6.82
CA LEU A 38 5.59 -2.94 8.21
C LEU A 38 4.54 -4.05 8.40
N ASN A 39 3.75 -4.38 7.38
CA ASN A 39 2.75 -5.46 7.46
C ASN A 39 3.34 -6.81 7.87
N PRO A 40 4.48 -7.28 7.34
CA PRO A 40 5.08 -8.53 7.77
C PRO A 40 5.43 -8.56 9.26
N VAL A 41 5.94 -7.45 9.80
CA VAL A 41 6.27 -7.34 11.23
C VAL A 41 4.99 -7.40 12.07
N ARG A 42 3.97 -6.64 11.67
CA ARG A 42 2.68 -6.58 12.36
C ARG A 42 1.91 -7.90 12.32
N ALA A 43 2.11 -8.69 11.26
CA ALA A 43 1.56 -10.03 11.13
C ALA A 43 2.36 -11.09 11.91
N GLY A 44 3.45 -10.70 12.59
CA GLY A 44 4.30 -11.63 13.33
C GLY A 44 5.15 -12.55 12.44
N LEU A 45 5.28 -12.22 11.15
CA LEU A 45 6.05 -13.03 10.19
C LEU A 45 7.55 -12.79 10.28
N THR A 46 7.96 -11.64 10.82
CA THR A 46 9.36 -11.27 11.03
C THR A 46 9.50 -10.23 12.13
N SER A 47 10.69 -10.09 12.72
CA SER A 47 11.00 -9.06 13.71
C SER A 47 11.43 -7.72 13.10
N ASP A 48 11.94 -7.74 11.86
CA ASP A 48 12.46 -6.56 11.16
C ASP A 48 11.96 -6.58 9.71
N PRO A 49 11.34 -5.48 9.20
CA PRO A 49 10.87 -5.45 7.82
C PRO A 49 11.97 -5.78 6.79
N LEU A 50 13.24 -5.47 7.05
CA LEU A 50 14.36 -5.79 6.16
C LEU A 50 14.63 -7.29 6.01
N LEU A 51 14.22 -8.11 6.98
CA LEU A 51 14.40 -9.55 6.93
C LEU A 51 13.32 -10.26 6.11
N TYR A 52 12.24 -9.55 5.74
CA TYR A 52 11.16 -10.16 4.96
C TYR A 52 11.51 -10.24 3.47
N LYS A 53 11.78 -11.45 2.99
CA LYS A 53 12.17 -11.72 1.59
C LYS A 53 11.15 -11.32 0.52
N TYR A 54 9.86 -11.22 0.86
CA TYR A 54 8.79 -10.94 -0.10
C TYR A 54 8.36 -9.46 -0.03
N SER A 55 9.33 -8.55 0.04
CA SER A 55 9.11 -7.10 0.11
C SER A 55 10.17 -6.35 -0.71
N SER A 56 9.77 -5.24 -1.32
CA SER A 56 10.68 -4.33 -2.04
C SER A 56 11.41 -3.34 -1.13
N ILE A 57 11.29 -3.44 0.20
CA ILE A 57 11.95 -2.49 1.13
C ILE A 57 13.46 -2.41 0.92
N LYS A 58 14.12 -3.54 0.64
CA LYS A 58 15.57 -3.56 0.39
C LYS A 58 15.93 -2.80 -0.88
N GLU A 59 15.08 -2.90 -1.91
CA GLU A 59 15.24 -2.12 -3.14
C GLU A 59 15.01 -0.63 -2.90
N ALA A 60 13.96 -0.28 -2.14
CA ALA A 60 13.67 1.10 -1.76
C ALA A 60 14.84 1.76 -1.01
N LEU A 61 15.54 0.99 -0.18
CA LEU A 61 16.68 1.45 0.61
C LEU A 61 18.03 1.24 -0.10
N GLY A 62 18.03 0.85 -1.37
CA GLY A 62 19.24 0.65 -2.17
C GLY A 62 20.14 -0.51 -1.71
N LYS A 63 19.62 -1.44 -0.90
CA LYS A 63 20.34 -2.62 -0.41
C LYS A 63 20.33 -3.78 -1.41
N GLU A 64 19.35 -3.82 -2.31
CA GLU A 64 19.23 -4.78 -3.42
C GLU A 64 18.69 -4.06 -4.67
N SER A 65 18.84 -4.67 -5.86
CA SER A 65 18.34 -4.11 -7.12
C SER A 65 17.52 -5.16 -7.86
N HIS A 66 16.20 -5.01 -7.83
CA HIS A 66 15.26 -5.93 -8.49
C HIS A 66 14.57 -5.32 -9.72
N LEU A 67 14.72 -4.00 -9.94
CA LEU A 67 14.09 -3.21 -11.01
C LEU A 67 12.55 -3.24 -10.99
N ILE A 68 11.96 -3.47 -9.81
CA ILE A 68 10.50 -3.54 -9.61
C ILE A 68 9.97 -2.21 -9.06
N LEU A 69 10.83 -1.42 -8.40
CA LEU A 69 10.45 -0.20 -7.72
C LEU A 69 11.03 1.05 -8.41
N ASP A 70 10.22 2.11 -8.48
CA ASP A 70 10.72 3.43 -8.85
C ASP A 70 11.65 3.96 -7.75
N LYS A 71 12.87 4.33 -8.14
CA LYS A 71 13.90 4.84 -7.23
C LYS A 71 13.50 6.18 -6.60
N ASP A 72 12.56 6.90 -7.21
CA ASP A 72 12.09 8.18 -6.71
C ASP A 72 11.15 8.05 -5.50
N ILE A 73 10.78 6.83 -5.09
CA ILE A 73 9.97 6.61 -3.88
C ILE A 73 10.59 7.24 -2.62
N VAL A 74 11.92 7.26 -2.51
CA VAL A 74 12.59 7.87 -1.35
C VAL A 74 12.44 9.39 -1.34
N ARG A 75 12.17 10.03 -2.48
CA ARG A 75 11.96 11.48 -2.57
C ARG A 75 10.63 11.94 -1.97
N LEU A 76 9.75 11.01 -1.60
CA LEU A 76 8.49 11.33 -0.93
C LEU A 76 8.67 12.02 0.43
N VAL A 77 9.82 11.85 1.09
CA VAL A 77 10.16 12.58 2.33
C VAL A 77 10.79 13.95 2.07
N GLY A 78 11.10 14.26 0.80
CA GLY A 78 11.78 15.48 0.37
C GLY A 78 12.91 15.18 -0.61
N GLU A 79 13.32 16.20 -1.38
CA GLU A 79 14.44 16.13 -2.33
C GLU A 79 15.73 16.65 -1.65
N THR A 80 16.37 15.80 -0.85
CA THR A 80 17.62 16.14 -0.18
C THR A 80 18.67 15.06 -0.45
N LYS A 81 19.94 15.35 -0.14
CA LYS A 81 20.98 14.32 -0.15
C LYS A 81 20.73 13.21 0.87
N ASN A 82 19.81 13.42 1.81
CA ASN A 82 19.52 12.54 2.93
C ASN A 82 18.19 11.78 2.77
N SER A 83 17.47 11.92 1.66
CA SER A 83 16.15 11.31 1.45
C SER A 83 16.11 9.81 1.76
N LEU A 84 17.19 9.06 1.47
CA LEU A 84 17.25 7.63 1.79
C LEU A 84 17.20 7.37 3.30
N LYS A 85 18.00 8.09 4.09
CA LYS A 85 18.05 7.96 5.55
C LYS A 85 16.77 8.45 6.21
N GLU A 86 16.22 9.55 5.71
CA GLU A 86 14.95 10.10 6.16
C GLU A 86 13.80 9.12 5.86
N TYR A 87 13.81 8.50 4.68
CA TYR A 87 12.83 7.48 4.30
C TYR A 87 12.96 6.24 5.19
N GLU A 88 14.17 5.72 5.44
CA GLU A 88 14.39 4.61 6.37
C GLU A 88 13.86 4.94 7.77
N SER A 89 14.24 6.11 8.29
CA SER A 89 13.79 6.59 9.61
C SER A 89 12.28 6.72 9.68
N PHE A 90 11.66 7.24 8.62
CA PHE A 90 10.22 7.31 8.49
C PHE A 90 9.61 5.92 8.51
N ILE A 91 10.10 4.95 7.72
CA ILE A 91 9.54 3.57 7.76
C ILE A 91 9.55 3.01 9.18
N TYR A 92 10.67 3.11 9.90
CA TYR A 92 10.80 2.59 11.26
C TYR A 92 9.97 3.38 12.30
N SER A 93 9.66 4.66 12.08
CA SER A 93 8.77 5.43 12.98
C SER A 93 7.40 4.77 13.13
N GLY A 94 6.93 4.13 12.07
CA GLY A 94 5.63 3.46 12.01
C GLY A 94 5.53 2.21 12.88
N LEU A 95 6.63 1.69 13.44
CA LEU A 95 6.54 0.60 14.41
C LEU A 95 5.79 1.01 15.69
N LYS A 96 5.85 2.30 16.06
CA LYS A 96 5.18 2.86 17.25
C LYS A 96 3.79 3.40 16.95
N GLU A 97 3.43 3.54 15.68
CA GLU A 97 2.18 4.20 15.27
C GLU A 97 1.03 3.19 15.06
N SER A 98 -0.20 3.64 15.32
CA SER A 98 -1.40 2.89 14.94
C SER A 98 -1.73 3.15 13.47
N PHE A 99 -2.08 2.10 12.73
CA PHE A 99 -2.48 2.18 11.31
C PHE A 99 -3.99 2.04 11.17
N SER A 100 -4.74 2.34 12.23
CA SER A 100 -6.20 2.32 12.24
C SER A 100 -6.77 3.16 11.10
N GLU A 101 -6.19 4.33 10.81
CA GLU A 101 -6.60 5.18 9.70
C GLU A 101 -6.47 4.47 8.35
N ILE A 102 -5.31 3.85 8.08
CA ILE A 102 -5.09 3.13 6.83
C ILE A 102 -5.97 1.88 6.73
N LYS A 103 -6.16 1.15 7.83
CA LYS A 103 -7.06 -0.01 7.88
C LYS A 103 -8.52 0.38 7.58
N ARG A 104 -9.00 1.51 8.11
CA ARG A 104 -10.34 2.04 7.83
C ARG A 104 -10.57 2.33 6.35
N LEU A 105 -9.53 2.67 5.60
CA LEU A 105 -9.65 2.86 4.15
C LEU A 105 -9.98 1.56 3.44
N PHE A 106 -9.39 0.46 3.90
CA PHE A 106 -9.68 -0.85 3.35
C PHE A 106 -11.06 -1.36 3.79
N GLU A 107 -11.75 -0.79 4.77
CA GLU A 107 -13.11 -1.21 5.13
C GLU A 107 -14.15 -0.79 4.08
N LYS A 108 -13.87 0.26 3.29
CA LYS A 108 -14.78 0.77 2.25
C LYS A 108 -14.35 0.31 0.86
N GLU A 109 -15.30 -0.14 0.04
CA GLU A 109 -15.01 -0.62 -1.32
C GLU A 109 -14.59 0.50 -2.30
N GLU A 110 -15.01 1.74 -2.03
CA GLU A 110 -14.78 2.91 -2.89
C GLU A 110 -14.02 4.01 -2.12
N ALA A 111 -12.91 3.63 -1.48
CA ALA A 111 -12.12 4.59 -0.73
C ALA A 111 -11.36 5.53 -1.68
N VAL A 112 -11.62 6.82 -1.51
CA VAL A 112 -10.79 7.90 -2.05
C VAL A 112 -10.08 8.54 -0.88
N LEU A 113 -8.78 8.74 -1.04
CA LEU A 113 -7.92 9.27 -0.02
C LEU A 113 -7.26 10.55 -0.55
N GLY A 114 -7.75 11.67 -0.04
CA GLY A 114 -7.50 13.00 -0.55
C GLY A 114 -8.53 13.99 0.01
N THR A 115 -8.52 15.19 -0.53
CA THR A 115 -9.46 16.26 -0.16
C THR A 115 -10.91 15.90 -0.50
N ASN A 116 -11.89 16.52 0.17
CA ASN A 116 -13.31 16.34 -0.16
C ASN A 116 -13.62 16.67 -1.62
N LYS A 117 -12.96 17.71 -2.17
CA LYS A 117 -13.07 18.08 -3.59
C LYS A 117 -12.62 16.95 -4.50
N PHE A 118 -11.51 16.30 -4.16
CA PHE A 118 -11.00 15.14 -4.90
C PHE A 118 -11.90 13.92 -4.77
N ALA A 119 -12.39 13.61 -3.56
CA ALA A 119 -13.33 12.52 -3.34
C ALA A 119 -14.59 12.67 -4.22
N ILE A 120 -15.21 13.86 -4.22
CA ILE A 120 -16.40 14.15 -5.04
C ILE A 120 -16.09 14.03 -6.53
N ARG A 121 -14.97 14.59 -6.98
CA ARG A 121 -14.54 14.52 -8.39
C ARG A 121 -14.28 13.08 -8.83
N SER A 122 -13.58 12.32 -8.00
CA SER A 122 -13.19 10.94 -8.26
C SER A 122 -14.39 10.00 -8.27
N GLN A 123 -15.35 10.20 -7.36
CA GLN A 123 -16.63 9.47 -7.39
C GLN A 123 -17.40 9.71 -8.68
N ARG A 124 -17.52 10.98 -9.10
CA ARG A 124 -18.22 11.34 -10.35
C ARG A 124 -17.53 10.80 -11.61
N LYS A 125 -16.20 10.79 -11.65
CA LYS A 125 -15.44 10.43 -12.86
C LYS A 125 -15.14 8.94 -12.98
N TYR A 126 -14.78 8.28 -11.87
CA TYR A 126 -14.22 6.92 -11.89
C TYR A 126 -15.14 5.87 -11.27
N LEU A 127 -16.02 6.24 -10.33
CA LEU A 127 -16.89 5.30 -9.60
C LEU A 127 -18.33 5.24 -10.15
N ARG A 128 -18.67 6.09 -11.13
CA ARG A 128 -20.02 6.20 -11.73
C ARG A 128 -20.55 4.93 -12.42
N ARG A 129 -19.71 3.95 -12.74
CA ARG A 129 -20.09 2.80 -13.58
C ARG A 129 -20.99 1.77 -12.89
N ARG A 130 -21.18 1.80 -11.56
CA ARG A 130 -22.03 0.81 -10.85
C ARG A 130 -23.45 1.27 -10.52
N TYR A 131 -23.73 2.57 -10.51
CA TYR A 131 -25.08 3.08 -10.16
C TYR A 131 -26.13 3.00 -11.28
N LYS A 132 -25.76 2.58 -12.50
CA LYS A 132 -26.71 2.44 -13.63
C LYS A 132 -27.40 1.06 -13.71
N LYS A 133 -27.30 0.20 -12.69
CA LYS A 133 -27.87 -1.17 -12.76
C LYS A 133 -29.16 -1.40 -11.96
N TYR A 134 -29.80 -0.32 -11.47
CA TYR A 134 -31.10 -0.38 -10.76
C TYR A 134 -32.01 0.82 -11.07
N ALA A 135 -32.07 1.23 -12.33
CA ALA A 135 -33.10 2.15 -12.82
C ALA A 135 -33.90 1.46 -13.91
#